data_AF-A0A8H6Y717-F1
#
_entry.id   AF-A0A8H6Y717-F1
#
_cell.length_a   1.000
_cell.length_b   1.000
_cell.length_c   1.000
_cell.angle_alpha   90.00
_cell.angle_beta   90.00
_cell.angle_gamma   90.00
#
_symmetry.space_group_name_H-M   'P 1'
#
loop_
_entity.id
_entity.type
_entity.pdbx_description
1 polymer ?
#
loop_
_entity_poly.entity_id
_entity_poly.type
_entity_poly.pdbx_seq_one_letter_code
_entity_poly.pdbx_strand_id
1 'polypeptide(L)'
;MDSSSIQEPSEGDRELTGILHAYDGHMNLIMSDVEETIMIVDVVDGAPAGQPATVNVAKRKMDMLFVRGDGVILVSPPSRA
;
A
#
# COMPACT_ATOMS: atom_id res chain seq x y z
N MET A 1 16.84 -6.64 -10.49
CA MET A 1 16.55 -5.53 -9.56
C MET A 1 15.07 -5.30 -9.73
N ASP A 2 14.31 -6.18 -9.09
CA ASP A 2 12.93 -6.48 -9.41
C ASP A 2 12.04 -5.73 -8.42
N SER A 3 10.95 -5.13 -8.91
CA SER A 3 10.05 -4.28 -8.10
C SER A 3 9.35 -5.09 -6.99
N SER A 4 8.85 -4.45 -5.94
CA SER A 4 8.13 -5.15 -4.85
C SER A 4 6.90 -4.36 -4.41
N SER A 5 5.83 -5.06 -4.04
CA SER A 5 4.57 -4.53 -3.49
C SER A 5 4.46 -4.87 -2.00
N ILE A 6 4.00 -3.91 -1.20
CA ILE A 6 3.86 -4.02 0.27
C ILE A 6 2.46 -3.59 0.71
N GLN A 7 1.84 -4.36 1.62
CA GLN A 7 0.53 -4.04 2.25
C GLN A 7 0.67 -3.83 3.77
N GLU A 8 -0.03 -2.83 4.34
CA GLU A 8 -0.10 -2.52 5.80
C GLU A 8 -1.55 -2.58 6.34
N PRO A 9 -1.83 -3.02 7.59
CA PRO A 9 -3.20 -3.23 8.06
C PRO A 9 -3.61 -2.11 9.02
N SER A 10 -4.29 -1.09 8.51
CA SER A 10 -5.26 -0.33 9.33
C SER A 10 -6.10 0.59 8.44
N GLU A 11 -7.41 0.32 8.43
CA GLU A 11 -8.50 1.16 7.92
C GLU A 11 -8.15 2.00 6.69
N GLY A 12 -8.15 1.30 5.56
CA GLY A 12 -7.79 1.78 4.25
C GLY A 12 -6.70 0.88 3.71
N ASP A 13 -7.00 0.09 2.70
CA ASP A 13 -5.98 -0.79 2.11
C ASP A 13 -4.93 0.11 1.47
N ARG A 14 -3.79 0.24 2.16
CA ARG A 14 -2.64 1.01 1.71
C ARG A 14 -1.65 0.04 1.08
N GLU A 15 -1.41 0.24 -0.20
CA GLU A 15 -0.44 -0.51 -0.97
C GLU A 15 0.69 0.41 -1.41
N LEU A 16 1.93 -0.01 -1.20
CA LEU A 16 3.12 0.65 -1.71
C LEU A 16 3.73 -0.21 -2.80
N THR A 17 3.90 0.33 -4.01
CA THR A 17 4.64 -0.31 -5.10
C THR A 17 5.87 0.51 -5.40
N GLY A 18 7.04 -0.12 -5.50
CA GLY A 18 8.27 0.59 -5.88
C GLY A 18 9.46 -0.33 -6.06
N ILE A 19 10.65 0.28 -6.09
CA ILE A 19 11.93 -0.43 -6.18
C ILE A 19 12.51 -0.54 -4.76
N LEU A 20 12.67 -1.77 -4.27
CA LEU A 20 13.32 -2.04 -2.99
C LEU A 20 14.85 -1.98 -3.14
N HIS A 21 15.49 -1.08 -2.41
CA HIS A 21 16.96 -0.93 -2.41
C HIS A 21 17.63 -1.69 -1.27
N ALA A 22 17.04 -1.66 -0.09
CA ALA A 22 17.61 -2.29 1.10
C ALA A 22 16.53 -2.66 2.12
N TYR A 23 16.82 -3.66 2.93
CA TYR A 23 16.00 -4.08 4.06
C TYR A 23 16.86 -4.61 5.20
N ASP A 24 16.29 -4.72 6.40
CA ASP A 24 16.94 -5.30 7.59
C ASP A 24 16.09 -6.40 8.26
N GLY A 25 16.57 -6.94 9.38
CA GLY A 25 15.89 -8.01 10.11
C GLY A 25 14.58 -7.59 10.80
N HIS A 26 14.32 -6.28 10.92
CA HIS A 26 13.06 -5.74 11.42
C HIS A 26 12.06 -5.46 10.30
N MET A 27 12.42 -5.76 9.04
CA MET A 27 11.63 -5.40 7.85
C MET A 27 11.50 -3.89 7.65
N ASN A 28 12.46 -3.09 8.12
CA ASN A 28 12.57 -1.71 7.65
C ASN A 28 13.02 -1.71 6.19
N LEU A 29 12.45 -0.84 5.36
CA LEU A 29 12.65 -0.85 3.91
C LEU A 29 13.08 0.53 3.41
N ILE A 30 14.03 0.55 2.49
CA ILE A 30 14.38 1.73 1.69
C ILE A 30 13.89 1.48 0.27
N MET A 31 12.97 2.32 -0.21
CA MET A 31 12.39 2.20 -1.54
C MET A 31 12.56 3.48 -2.35
N SER A 32 12.63 3.33 -3.68
CA SER A 32 12.56 4.44 -4.63
C SER A 32 11.43 4.25 -5.64
N ASP A 33 11.07 5.32 -6.34
CA ASP A 33 10.00 5.32 -7.37
C ASP A 33 8.72 4.69 -6.82
N VAL A 34 8.29 5.19 -5.65
CA VAL A 34 7.18 4.62 -4.89
C VAL A 34 5.86 5.24 -5.33
N GLU A 35 4.92 4.39 -5.69
CA GLU A 35 3.50 4.72 -5.82
C GLU A 35 2.74 4.15 -4.62
N GLU A 36 2.20 5.06 -3.81
CA GLU A 36 1.27 4.77 -2.73
C GLU A 36 -0.16 4.79 -3.27
N THR A 37 -0.93 3.74 -2.99
CA THR A 37 -2.35 3.64 -3.27
C THR A 37 -3.09 3.43 -1.95
N ILE A 38 -4.01 4.34 -1.61
CA ILE A 38 -4.87 4.22 -0.41
C ILE A 38 -6.30 4.00 -0.89
N MET A 39 -6.88 2.85 -0.54
CA MET A 39 -8.30 2.58 -0.78
C MET A 39 -9.12 3.07 0.41
N ILE A 40 -9.91 4.11 0.19
CA ILE A 40 -10.82 4.69 1.17
C ILE A 40 -12.21 4.12 0.87
N VAL A 41 -12.72 3.29 1.78
CA VAL A 41 -14.08 2.75 1.69
C VAL A 41 -15.00 3.64 2.50
N ASP A 42 -15.75 4.50 1.83
CA ASP A 42 -16.76 5.32 2.49
C ASP A 42 -18.02 4.47 2.75
N VAL A 43 -18.16 3.97 3.98
CA VAL A 43 -19.40 3.33 4.42
C VAL A 43 -20.34 4.44 4.89
N VAL A 44 -21.35 4.77 4.08
CA VAL A 44 -22.36 5.76 4.45
C VAL A 44 -23.25 5.16 5.56
N ASP A 45 -23.09 5.66 6.79
CA ASP A 45 -23.93 5.29 7.92
C ASP A 45 -25.41 5.58 7.61
N GLY A 46 -26.22 4.53 7.53
CA GLY A 46 -27.66 4.60 7.24
C GLY A 46 -28.09 4.25 5.81
N ALA A 47 -27.18 3.79 4.94
CA ALA A 47 -27.57 3.30 3.61
C ALA A 47 -28.32 1.95 3.69
N PRO A 48 -29.47 1.78 3.01
CA PRO A 48 -30.17 0.50 2.97
C PRO A 48 -29.28 -0.59 2.34
N ALA A 49 -29.34 -1.81 2.89
CA ALA A 49 -28.57 -2.96 2.43
C ALA A 49 -28.75 -3.16 0.92
N GLY A 50 -27.69 -2.92 0.14
CA GLY A 50 -27.70 -3.12 -1.32
C GLY A 50 -27.12 -2.00 -2.18
N GLN A 51 -26.66 -0.87 -1.63
CA GLN A 51 -25.89 0.11 -2.41
C GLN A 51 -24.40 -0.26 -2.50
N PRO A 52 -23.75 -0.03 -3.67
CA PRO A 52 -22.31 -0.24 -3.80
C PRO A 52 -21.56 0.74 -2.89
N ALA A 53 -20.70 0.23 -2.02
CA ALA A 53 -19.75 1.06 -1.29
C ALA A 53 -18.93 1.87 -2.30
N THR A 54 -18.88 3.19 -2.14
CA THR A 54 -18.01 4.03 -2.97
C THR A 54 -16.57 3.83 -2.52
N VAL A 55 -15.79 3.12 -3.34
CA VAL A 55 -14.36 2.95 -3.11
C VAL A 55 -13.64 4.13 -3.76
N ASN A 56 -13.14 5.04 -2.94
CA ASN A 56 -12.31 6.14 -3.37
C ASN A 56 -10.84 5.70 -3.33
N VAL A 57 -10.08 5.95 -4.41
CA VAL A 57 -8.67 5.57 -4.49
C VAL A 57 -7.82 6.83 -4.56
N ALA A 58 -6.98 7.04 -3.55
CA ALA A 58 -6.00 8.12 -3.54
C ALA A 58 -4.62 7.57 -3.92
N LYS A 59 -3.95 8.20 -4.90
CA LYS A 59 -2.61 7.82 -5.34
C LYS A 59 -1.60 8.94 -5.10
N ARG A 60 -0.41 8.59 -4.61
CA ARG A 60 0.70 9.52 -4.40
C ARG A 60 2.01 8.91 -4.89
N LYS A 61 2.85 9.74 -5.51
CA LYS A 61 4.19 9.33 -5.97
C LYS A 61 5.27 9.97 -5.12
N MET A 62 6.31 9.20 -4.82
CA MET A 62 7.43 9.60 -3.96
C MET A 62 8.73 9.07 -4.57
N ASP A 63 9.74 9.92 -4.71
CA ASP A 63 11.02 9.51 -5.31
C ASP A 63 11.76 8.52 -4.40
N MET A 64 11.74 8.76 -3.08
CA MET A 64 12.36 7.93 -2.05
C MET A 64 11.46 7.85 -0.82
N LEU A 65 11.39 6.67 -0.21
CA LEU A 65 10.60 6.40 0.98
C LEU A 65 11.33 5.45 1.93
N PHE A 66 11.33 5.78 3.22
CA PHE A 66 11.69 4.86 4.30
C PHE A 66 10.41 4.30 4.91
N VAL A 67 10.29 2.97 4.96
CA VAL A 67 9.17 2.26 5.59
C VAL A 67 9.67 1.57 6.85
N ARG A 68 8.94 1.73 7.94
CA ARG A 68 9.23 1.05 9.20
C ARG A 68 8.54 -0.31 9.21
N GLY A 69 9.26 -1.35 9.63
CA GLY A 69 8.78 -2.72 9.48
C GLY A 69 7.59 -3.14 10.33
N ASP A 70 7.26 -2.40 11.39
CA ASP A 70 6.13 -2.72 12.27
C ASP A 70 4.77 -2.72 11.55
N GLY A 71 4.63 -1.98 10.44
CA GLY A 71 3.39 -1.91 9.64
C GLY A 71 3.37 -2.86 8.44
N VAL A 72 4.50 -3.47 8.08
CA VAL A 72 4.61 -4.32 6.88
C VAL A 72 3.98 -5.70 7.14
N ILE A 73 2.94 -6.07 6.37
CA ILE A 73 2.31 -7.40 6.46
C ILE A 73 2.93 -8.38 5.46
N LEU A 74 3.00 -7.96 4.21
CA LEU A 74 3.32 -8.80 3.07
C LEU A 74 4.22 -8.00 2.15
N VAL A 75 5.28 -8.65 1.67
CA VAL A 75 6.11 -8.16 0.56
C VAL A 75 6.03 -9.18 -0.56
N SER A 76 5.66 -8.75 -1.76
CA SER A 76 5.54 -9.62 -2.93
C SER A 76 6.24 -9.01 -4.15
N PRO A 77 6.75 -9.83 -5.09
CA PRO A 77 7.20 -9.33 -6.39
C PRO A 77 6.03 -8.67 -7.14
N PRO A 78 6.29 -7.82 -8.15
CA PRO A 78 5.22 -7.10 -8.83
C PRO A 78 4.38 -8.12 -9.60
N SER A 79 3.06 -7.95 -9.62
CA SER A 79 2.16 -8.82 -10.38
C SER A 79 2.63 -8.90 -11.83
N ARG A 80 3.06 -10.09 -12.24
CA ARG A 80 3.52 -10.35 -13.61
C ARG A 80 2.29 -10.31 -14.51
N ALA A 81 2.16 -9.24 -15.31
CA ALA A 81 1.16 -9.16 -16.37
C ALA A 81 1.42 -10.23 -17.46
#